data_AF-A0A6A6AAW7-F1
#
_entry.id   AF-A0A6A6AAW7-F1
#
_cell.length_a   1.000
_cell.length_b   1.000
_cell.length_c   1.000
_cell.angle_alpha   90.00
_cell.angle_beta   90.00
_cell.angle_gamma   90.00
#
_symmetry.space_group_name_H-M   'P 1'
#
loop_
_entity.id
_entity.type
_entity.pdbx_description
1 polymer ?
#
loop_
_entity_poly.entity_id
_entity_poly.type
_entity_poly.pdbx_seq_one_letter_code
_entity_poly.pdbx_strand_id
1 'polypeptide(L)'
;TNRITKHRSTTAATRRAPQHVPIGVILSNGNACDDIYECSISACAGRTFGRLAELKRHHQSKHEGLAGHKARFWCPVDGCESRSMADDGKAFPRKDKMMDHLAKVHA
;
A
#
# COMPACT_ATOMS: atom_id res chain seq x y z
N THR A 1 -15.01 -47.34 35.05
CA THR A 1 -14.17 -46.14 34.81
C THR A 1 -13.91 -46.00 33.31
N ASN A 2 -14.81 -45.34 32.57
CA ASN A 2 -14.69 -45.17 31.12
C ASN A 2 -13.99 -43.84 30.79
N ARG A 3 -12.79 -43.90 30.22
CA ARG A 3 -12.08 -42.73 29.65
C ARG A 3 -12.53 -42.54 28.21
N ILE A 4 -13.32 -41.50 27.98
CA ILE A 4 -13.66 -40.99 26.65
C ILE A 4 -12.45 -40.22 26.12
N THR A 5 -11.76 -40.76 25.13
CA THR A 5 -10.73 -40.05 24.35
C THR A 5 -11.41 -39.01 23.46
N LYS A 6 -11.26 -37.73 23.83
CA LYS A 6 -11.63 -36.60 22.98
C LYS A 6 -10.63 -36.48 21.84
N HIS A 7 -10.98 -37.00 20.66
CA HIS A 7 -10.21 -36.76 19.44
C HIS A 7 -10.36 -35.28 19.06
N ARG A 8 -9.27 -34.52 19.24
CA ARG A 8 -9.13 -33.14 18.78
C ARG A 8 -9.01 -33.19 17.25
N SER A 9 -10.11 -32.89 16.56
CA SER A 9 -10.12 -32.66 15.12
C SER A 9 -9.30 -31.41 14.81
N THR A 10 -8.03 -31.59 14.50
CA THR A 10 -7.18 -30.50 13.99
C THR A 10 -7.56 -30.28 12.54
N THR A 11 -8.47 -29.34 12.27
CA THR A 11 -8.69 -28.83 10.92
C THR A 11 -7.43 -28.06 10.50
N ALA A 12 -6.54 -28.74 9.78
CA ALA A 12 -5.38 -28.13 9.16
C ALA A 12 -5.87 -27.20 8.04
N ALA A 13 -6.13 -25.93 8.38
CA ALA A 13 -6.36 -24.89 7.40
C ALA A 13 -5.05 -24.68 6.61
N THR A 14 -4.96 -25.24 5.41
CA THR A 14 -3.88 -24.98 4.45
C THR A 14 -3.89 -23.49 4.11
N ARG A 15 -3.09 -22.69 4.81
CA ARG A 15 -2.81 -21.30 4.44
C ARG A 15 -2.04 -21.31 3.12
N ARG A 16 -2.71 -21.05 2.01
CA ARG A 16 -2.05 -20.77 0.72
C ARG A 16 -1.10 -19.59 0.93
N ALA A 17 0.18 -19.77 0.61
CA ALA A 17 1.15 -18.68 0.63
C ALA A 17 0.68 -17.57 -0.32
N PRO A 18 0.84 -16.29 0.05
CA PRO A 18 0.49 -15.19 -0.84
C PRO A 18 1.31 -15.29 -2.13
N GLN A 19 0.62 -15.23 -3.27
CA GLN A 19 1.29 -15.23 -4.57
C GLN A 19 2.01 -13.89 -4.74
N HIS A 20 3.30 -13.95 -5.05
CA HIS A 20 4.07 -12.75 -5.39
C HIS A 20 3.79 -12.37 -6.85
N VAL A 21 3.55 -11.09 -7.08
CA VAL A 21 3.34 -10.53 -8.42
C VAL A 21 4.55 -9.68 -8.79
N PRO A 22 5.13 -9.83 -9.99
CA PRO A 22 6.24 -8.99 -10.44
C PRO A 22 5.74 -7.56 -10.68
N ILE A 23 6.27 -6.60 -9.93
CA ILE A 23 5.90 -5.17 -10.01
C ILE A 23 6.87 -4.33 -10.85
N GLY A 24 8.06 -4.88 -11.14
CA GLY A 24 9.15 -4.18 -11.83
C GLY A 24 10.44 -4.97 -11.92
N VAL A 25 11.47 -4.36 -12.50
CA VAL A 25 12.83 -4.89 -12.66
C VAL A 25 13.85 -3.99 -11.97
N ILE A 26 14.98 -4.56 -11.57
CA ILE A 26 16.12 -3.84 -11.01
C ILE A 26 17.18 -3.71 -12.10
N LEU A 27 17.58 -2.48 -12.41
CA LEU A 27 18.68 -2.14 -13.30
C LEU A 27 19.88 -1.80 -12.42
N SER A 28 20.86 -2.70 -12.34
CA SER A 28 22.05 -2.55 -11.53
C SER A 28 23.30 -2.44 -12.40
N ASN A 29 24.23 -1.58 -12.00
CA ASN A 29 25.57 -1.47 -12.59
C ASN A 29 26.66 -2.15 -11.70
N GLY A 30 26.25 -2.88 -10.66
CA GLY A 30 27.15 -3.49 -9.67
C GLY A 30 27.40 -2.62 -8.43
N ASN A 31 26.98 -1.35 -8.43
CA ASN A 31 26.91 -0.51 -7.22
C ASN A 31 25.50 -0.53 -6.64
N ALA A 32 25.33 -1.16 -5.47
CA ALA A 32 24.02 -1.29 -4.82
C ALA A 32 23.37 0.06 -4.44
N CYS A 33 24.13 1.14 -4.35
CA CYS A 33 23.60 2.48 -4.06
C CYS A 33 22.99 3.18 -5.29
N ASP A 34 23.30 2.70 -6.50
CA ASP A 34 22.89 3.31 -7.77
C ASP A 34 21.87 2.46 -8.53
N ASP A 35 21.28 1.46 -7.87
CA ASP A 35 20.24 0.63 -8.46
C ASP A 35 19.02 1.47 -8.86
N ILE A 36 18.57 1.25 -10.09
CA ILE A 36 17.36 1.89 -10.64
C ILE A 36 16.25 0.85 -10.70
N TYR A 37 15.06 1.22 -10.26
CA TYR A 37 13.88 0.36 -10.26
C TYR A 37 12.94 0.77 -11.38
N GLU A 38 12.63 -0.11 -12.32
CA GLU A 38 11.73 0.17 -13.45
C GLU A 38 10.41 -0.59 -13.32
N CYS A 39 9.29 0.04 -13.68
CA CYS A 39 7.98 -0.62 -13.67
C CYS A 39 7.82 -1.61 -14.84
N SER A 40 7.31 -2.81 -14.56
CA SER A 40 7.13 -3.88 -15.56
C SER A 40 5.88 -3.72 -16.45
N ILE A 41 4.97 -2.81 -16.10
CA ILE A 41 3.72 -2.61 -16.87
C ILE A 41 4.00 -1.78 -18.11
N SER A 42 3.59 -2.26 -19.27
CA SER A 42 3.82 -1.62 -20.58
C SER A 42 3.34 -0.17 -20.67
N ALA A 43 2.21 0.16 -20.01
CA ALA A 43 1.69 1.53 -19.93
C ALA A 43 2.59 2.49 -19.11
N CYS A 44 3.57 1.96 -18.38
CA CYS A 44 4.56 2.70 -17.61
C CYS A 44 5.99 2.50 -18.12
N ALA A 45 6.16 2.04 -19.37
CA ALA A 45 7.48 1.85 -19.98
C ALA A 45 8.37 3.09 -19.81
N GLY A 46 9.61 2.86 -19.39
CA GLY A 46 10.59 3.93 -19.13
C GLY A 46 10.39 4.71 -17.83
N ARG A 47 9.40 4.37 -16.98
CA ARG A 47 9.28 4.96 -15.64
C ARG A 47 10.22 4.28 -14.66
N THR A 48 11.20 5.04 -14.21
CA THR A 48 12.22 4.61 -13.26
C THR A 48 12.08 5.30 -11.90
N PHE A 49 12.59 4.64 -10.86
CA PHE A 49 12.58 5.11 -9.48
C PHE A 49 13.96 4.87 -8.86
N GLY A 50 14.44 5.81 -8.05
CA GLY A 50 15.71 5.64 -7.32
C GLY A 50 15.59 4.77 -6.07
N ARG A 51 14.37 4.40 -5.66
CA ARG A 51 14.13 3.57 -4.46
C ARG A 51 13.05 2.54 -4.70
N LEU A 52 13.25 1.32 -4.19
CA LEU A 52 12.26 0.25 -4.25
C LEU A 52 10.91 0.64 -3.64
N ALA A 53 10.93 1.44 -2.56
CA ALA A 53 9.71 1.93 -1.92
C ALA A 53 8.86 2.82 -2.85
N GLU A 54 9.49 3.55 -3.77
CA GLU A 54 8.80 4.40 -4.74
C GLU A 54 8.16 3.57 -5.85
N LEU A 55 8.86 2.54 -6.34
CA LEU A 55 8.29 1.57 -7.28
C LEU A 55 7.08 0.85 -6.66
N LYS A 56 7.20 0.35 -5.42
CA LYS A 56 6.08 -0.30 -4.71
C LYS A 56 4.86 0.61 -4.61
N ARG A 57 5.08 1.86 -4.19
CA ARG A 57 4.01 2.87 -4.10
C ARG A 57 3.41 3.19 -5.47
N HIS A 58 4.23 3.29 -6.51
CA HIS A 58 3.76 3.48 -7.87
C HIS A 58 2.84 2.34 -8.29
N HIS A 59 3.27 1.10 -8.10
CA HIS A 59 2.49 -0.09 -8.45
C HIS A 59 1.14 -0.13 -7.71
N GLN A 60 1.15 0.09 -6.40
CA GLN A 60 -0.06 0.15 -5.57
C GLN A 60 -1.04 1.24 -6.02
N SER A 61 -0.53 2.40 -6.46
CA SER A 61 -1.38 3.54 -6.81
C SER A 61 -1.86 3.56 -8.27
N LYS A 62 -1.16 2.87 -9.17
CA LYS A 62 -1.41 2.93 -10.62
C LYS A 62 -1.87 1.61 -11.23
N HIS A 63 -1.43 0.48 -10.69
CA HIS A 63 -1.64 -0.84 -11.30
C HIS A 63 -2.53 -1.75 -10.44
N GLU A 64 -2.51 -1.57 -9.12
CA GLU A 64 -3.49 -2.19 -8.22
C GLU A 64 -4.80 -1.38 -8.23
N GLY A 65 -5.52 -1.48 -9.34
CA GLY A 65 -6.85 -0.89 -9.49
C GLY A 65 -7.81 -1.37 -8.40
N LEU A 66 -8.22 -0.44 -7.54
CA LEU A 66 -9.53 -0.38 -6.85
C LEU A 66 -9.98 -1.49 -5.87
N ALA A 67 -9.33 -2.65 -5.72
CA ALA A 67 -9.97 -3.77 -5.00
C ALA A 67 -9.72 -3.90 -3.48
N GLY A 68 -9.07 -2.96 -2.78
CA GLY A 68 -8.99 -3.12 -1.31
C GLY A 68 -8.28 -2.07 -0.46
N HIS A 69 -7.46 -1.18 -1.04
CA HIS A 69 -6.64 -0.27 -0.24
C HIS A 69 -6.74 1.20 -0.68
N LYS A 70 -7.96 1.69 -0.94
CA LYS A 70 -8.19 3.14 -0.83
C LYS A 70 -8.15 3.51 0.65
N ALA A 71 -6.95 3.65 1.21
CA ALA A 71 -6.79 4.27 2.50
C ALA A 71 -7.23 5.74 2.34
N ARG A 72 -8.48 6.00 2.71
CA ARG A 72 -9.10 7.33 2.71
C ARG A 72 -8.67 8.00 4.02
N PHE A 73 -7.46 8.55 4.04
CA PHE A 73 -7.01 9.31 5.19
C PHE A 73 -7.78 10.64 5.20
N TRP A 74 -8.57 10.89 6.23
CA TRP A 74 -9.38 12.10 6.37
C TRP A 74 -8.73 13.08 7.34
N CYS A 75 -8.98 14.38 7.17
CA CYS A 75 -8.59 15.33 8.20
C CYS A 75 -9.40 15.06 9.47
N PRO A 76 -8.76 14.88 10.65
CA PRO A 76 -9.45 14.65 11.92
C PRO A 76 -10.01 15.93 12.57
N VAL A 77 -9.78 17.11 11.99
CA VAL A 77 -10.26 18.38 12.55
C VAL A 77 -11.71 18.61 12.13
N ASP A 78 -12.59 18.75 13.12
CA ASP A 78 -14.01 19.07 12.92
C ASP A 78 -14.16 20.42 12.21
N GLY A 79 -15.01 20.47 11.18
CA GLY A 79 -15.22 21.67 10.37
C GLY A 79 -14.08 22.01 9.39
N CYS A 80 -13.18 21.06 9.10
CA CYS A 80 -12.20 21.26 8.02
C CYS A 80 -12.88 21.20 6.64
N GLU A 81 -13.37 22.35 6.17
CA GLU A 81 -14.17 22.53 4.94
C GLU A 81 -13.56 21.87 3.68
N SER A 82 -12.23 21.74 3.62
CA SER A 82 -11.56 21.26 2.40
C SER A 82 -11.30 19.75 2.37
N ARG A 83 -11.24 19.09 3.53
CA ARG A 83 -10.65 17.75 3.69
C ARG A 83 -11.28 16.89 4.78
N SER A 84 -12.32 17.37 5.45
CA SER A 84 -13.13 16.56 6.37
C SER A 84 -13.96 15.54 5.56
N MET A 85 -14.41 14.49 6.24
CA MET A 85 -15.38 13.55 5.67
C MET A 85 -16.81 14.13 5.66
N ALA A 86 -17.07 15.14 6.50
CA ALA A 86 -18.38 15.74 6.70
C ALA A 86 -18.75 16.77 5.61
N ASP A 87 -17.75 17.46 5.04
CA ASP A 87 -17.93 18.56 4.08
C ASP A 87 -17.69 18.15 2.62
N ASP A 88 -18.00 16.90 2.25
CA ASP A 88 -17.76 16.34 0.90
C ASP A 88 -16.29 16.48 0.40
N GLY A 89 -15.34 16.58 1.34
CA GLY A 89 -13.93 16.74 1.06
C GLY A 89 -13.30 15.56 0.32
N LYS A 90 -12.09 15.77 -0.22
CA LYS A 90 -11.29 14.68 -0.83
C LYS A 90 -10.30 14.11 0.16
N ALA A 91 -10.52 12.86 0.56
CA ALA A 91 -9.57 12.08 1.35
C ALA A 91 -8.17 12.07 0.74
N PHE A 92 -7.16 12.09 1.61
CA PHE A 92 -5.77 12.00 1.19
C PHE A 92 -5.45 10.57 0.74
N PRO A 93 -4.64 10.42 -0.32
CA PRO A 93 -4.20 9.11 -0.77
C PRO A 93 -3.19 8.47 0.19
N ARG A 94 -2.57 9.25 1.08
CA ARG A 94 -1.52 8.80 2.02
C ARG A 94 -1.52 9.60 3.31
N LYS A 95 -1.08 8.97 4.42
CA LYS A 95 -0.96 9.59 5.75
C LYS A 95 -0.02 10.80 5.77
N ASP A 96 1.14 10.75 5.10
CA ASP A 96 2.07 11.88 5.06
C ASP A 96 1.45 13.14 4.45
N LYS A 97 0.57 12.98 3.45
CA LYS A 97 -0.13 14.12 2.85
C LYS A 97 -1.20 14.70 3.77
N MET A 98 -1.84 13.86 4.58
CA MET A 98 -2.74 14.32 5.63
C MET A 98 -1.98 15.06 6.75
N MET A 99 -0.84 14.54 7.20
CA MET A 99 -0.01 15.20 8.23
C MET A 99 0.56 16.54 7.73
N ASP A 100 1.01 16.60 6.47
CA ASP A 100 1.46 17.85 5.84
C ASP A 100 0.34 18.89 5.78
N HIS A 101 -0.91 18.45 5.52
CA HIS A 101 -2.07 19.32 5.60
C HIS A 101 -2.34 19.82 7.02
N LEU A 102 -2.32 18.94 8.03
CA LEU A 102 -2.49 19.33 9.43
C LEU A 102 -1.46 20.39 9.84
N ALA A 103 -0.20 20.19 9.49
CA ALA A 103 0.89 21.11 9.81
C ALA A 103 0.78 22.47 9.11
N LYS A 104 0.09 22.56 7.96
CA LYS A 104 -0.02 23.81 7.18
C LYS A 104 -1.31 24.57 7.40
N VAL A 105 -2.39 23.87 7.73
CA VAL A 105 -3.74 24.43 7.81
C VAL A 105 -4.23 24.56 9.25
N HIS A 106 -3.72 23.74 10.17
CA HIS A 106 -4.22 23.63 11.55
C HIS A 106 -3.13 23.79 12.63
N ALA A 107 -1.92 24.22 12.26
CA ALA A 107 -0.82 24.48 13.20
C ALA A 107 -0.70 25.96 13.57
#